data_AF-A0A6P1R3E8-F1
#
_entry.id   AF-A0A6P1R3E8-F1
#
_cell.length_a   1.000
_cell.length_b   1.000
_cell.length_c   1.000
_cell.angle_alpha   90.00
_cell.angle_beta   90.00
_cell.angle_gamma   90.00
#
_symmetry.space_group_name_H-M   'P 1'
#
loop_
_entity.id
_entity.type
_entity.pdbx_description
1 polymer ?
#
loop_
_entity_poly.entity_id
_entity_poly.type
_entity_poly.pdbx_seq_one_letter_code
_entity_poly.pdbx_strand_id
1 'polypeptide(L)'
;MKISLRAGERIYINGAVLRVDRKVSVELVNDVMFLLEGQIMQASDATTAMRQLYFIVQLMLMNPTDVRDASALYGQHHAALVAVCESREMLDGLVAIDELVGATRYFEALKRIRALFPVEQAILAGVATDIPFEAA
;
A
#
# COMPACT_ATOMS: atom_id res chain seq x y z
N MET A 1 19.47 -10.28 -4.57
CA MET A 1 18.62 -9.46 -5.48
C MET A 1 19.37 -8.20 -5.86
N LYS A 2 19.32 -7.75 -7.12
CA LYS A 2 20.08 -6.60 -7.61
C LYS A 2 19.18 -5.42 -7.96
N ILE A 3 19.45 -4.25 -7.39
CA ILE A 3 18.72 -3.00 -7.61
C ILE A 3 19.65 -2.02 -8.32
N SER A 4 19.12 -1.26 -9.29
CA SER A 4 19.85 -0.16 -9.92
C SER A 4 19.26 1.16 -9.45
N LEU A 5 20.12 2.06 -8.98
CA LEU A 5 19.75 3.41 -8.52
C LEU A 5 20.42 4.45 -9.41
N ARG A 6 19.70 5.51 -9.76
CA ARG A 6 20.21 6.68 -10.49
C ARG A 6 20.76 7.71 -9.52
N ALA A 7 21.57 8.64 -10.03
CA ALA A 7 22.09 9.75 -9.24
C ALA A 7 20.95 10.50 -8.53
N GLY A 8 21.07 10.70 -7.22
CA GLY A 8 20.09 11.36 -6.38
C GLY A 8 18.94 10.47 -5.88
N GLU A 9 18.74 9.26 -6.42
CA GLU A 9 17.66 8.38 -6.00
C GLU A 9 17.88 7.84 -4.59
N ARG A 10 16.76 7.62 -3.89
CA ARG A 10 16.72 7.06 -2.55
C ARG A 10 16.15 5.64 -2.52
N ILE A 11 16.71 4.81 -1.65
CA ILE A 11 16.15 3.52 -1.25
C ILE A 11 16.02 3.49 0.27
N TYR A 12 14.87 3.01 0.73
CA TYR A 12 14.54 2.82 2.13
C TYR A 12 14.66 1.33 2.40
N ILE A 13 15.42 0.95 3.43
CA ILE A 13 15.71 -0.45 3.75
C ILE A 13 15.82 -0.62 5.26
N ASN A 14 14.95 -1.45 5.86
CA ASN A 14 14.91 -1.69 7.30
C ASN A 14 15.02 -0.40 8.16
N GLY A 15 14.33 0.67 7.78
CA GLY A 15 14.36 1.97 8.46
C GLY A 15 15.54 2.89 8.13
N ALA A 16 16.55 2.41 7.41
CA ALA A 16 17.63 3.25 6.89
C ALA A 16 17.27 3.84 5.53
N VAL A 17 17.73 5.07 5.26
CA VAL A 17 17.60 5.73 3.95
C VAL A 17 18.97 5.86 3.32
N LEU A 18 19.17 5.24 2.16
CA LEU A 18 20.38 5.37 1.37
C LEU A 18 20.08 6.29 0.18
N ARG A 19 20.99 7.24 -0.07
CA ARG A 19 20.98 8.10 -1.26
C ARG A 19 22.31 7.93 -1.99
N VAL A 20 22.25 7.83 -3.31
CA VAL A 20 23.45 7.66 -4.15
C VAL A 20 23.77 8.96 -4.90
N ASP A 21 25.06 9.26 -5.06
CA ASP A 21 25.54 10.45 -5.77
C ASP A 21 25.64 10.25 -7.29
N ARG A 22 25.73 8.98 -7.74
CA ARG A 22 25.81 8.56 -9.14
C ARG A 22 25.01 7.30 -9.39
N LYS A 23 24.91 6.89 -10.66
CA LYS A 23 24.31 5.61 -11.02
C LYS A 23 25.11 4.45 -10.42
N VAL A 24 24.48 3.62 -9.62
CA VAL A 24 25.10 2.44 -8.99
C VAL A 24 24.16 1.25 -9.07
N SER A 25 24.73 0.06 -8.84
CA SER A 25 23.93 -1.13 -8.60
C SER A 25 24.26 -1.68 -7.22
N VAL A 26 23.22 -1.89 -6.41
CA VAL A 26 23.31 -2.43 -5.07
C VAL A 26 22.78 -3.85 -5.10
N GLU A 27 23.56 -4.78 -4.53
CA GLU A 27 23.13 -6.15 -4.34
C GLU A 27 22.73 -6.37 -2.88
N LEU A 28 21.51 -6.85 -2.69
CA LEU A 28 20.98 -7.27 -1.40
C LEU A 28 21.25 -8.76 -1.26
N VAL A 29 22.10 -9.09 -0.28
CA VAL A 29 22.58 -10.45 0.00
C VAL A 29 21.77 -11.18 1.08
N ASN A 30 20.82 -10.48 1.70
CA ASN A 30 19.87 -11.02 2.67
C ASN A 30 18.44 -10.64 2.28
N ASP A 31 17.46 -11.30 2.88
CA ASP A 31 16.07 -10.88 2.81
C ASP A 31 15.86 -9.59 3.59
N VAL A 32 15.37 -8.56 2.90
CA VAL A 32 15.22 -7.22 3.44
C VAL A 32 13.92 -6.61 2.93
N MET A 33 13.27 -5.82 3.79
CA MET A 33 12.12 -5.01 3.41
C MET A 33 12.63 -3.67 2.88
N PHE A 34 12.22 -3.31 1.67
CA PHE A 34 12.67 -2.06 1.04
C PHE A 34 11.58 -1.36 0.24
N LEU A 35 11.74 -0.05 0.07
CA LEU A 35 10.97 0.77 -0.85
C LEU A 35 11.91 1.67 -1.66
N LEU A 36 11.68 1.75 -2.96
CA LEU A 36 12.28 2.78 -3.80
C LEU A 36 11.53 4.10 -3.66
N GLU A 37 12.21 5.22 -3.90
CA GLU A 37 11.62 6.56 -3.80
C GLU A 37 10.29 6.71 -4.57
N GLY A 38 10.18 6.18 -5.79
CA GLY A 38 8.95 6.25 -6.57
C GLY A 38 7.79 5.41 -6.03
N GLN A 39 8.04 4.52 -5.07
CA GLN A 39 7.01 3.73 -4.39
C GLN A 39 6.51 4.41 -3.12
N ILE A 40 7.16 5.49 -2.68
CA ILE A 40 6.82 6.18 -1.44
C ILE A 40 5.72 7.18 -1.72
N MET A 41 4.62 7.00 -1.01
CA MET A 41 3.53 7.94 -0.98
C MET A 41 3.82 9.02 0.05
N GLN A 42 3.67 10.30 -0.32
CA GLN A 42 3.71 11.40 0.63
C GLN A 42 2.36 11.51 1.34
N ALA A 43 2.36 12.07 2.56
CA ALA A 43 1.13 12.26 3.32
C ALA A 43 0.11 13.12 2.55
N SER A 44 0.57 14.10 1.77
CA SER A 44 -0.28 14.93 0.90
C SER A 44 -0.98 14.16 -0.21
N ASP A 45 -0.45 13.00 -0.60
CA ASP A 45 -0.98 12.17 -1.69
C ASP A 45 -1.99 11.13 -1.17
N ALA A 46 -2.12 11.00 0.15
CA ALA A 46 -3.05 10.08 0.83
C ALA A 46 -4.48 10.65 0.87
N THR A 47 -5.03 10.98 -0.30
CA THR A 47 -6.30 11.71 -0.43
C THR A 47 -7.54 10.83 -0.54
N THR A 48 -7.38 9.53 -0.75
CA THR A 48 -8.47 8.54 -0.80
C THR A 48 -8.28 7.49 0.28
N ALA A 49 -9.32 6.74 0.61
CA ALA A 49 -9.29 5.79 1.72
C ALA A 49 -8.28 4.64 1.50
N MET A 50 -8.18 4.13 0.26
CA MET A 50 -7.17 3.12 -0.09
C MET A 50 -5.75 3.70 -0.12
N ARG A 51 -5.59 4.98 -0.49
CA ARG A 51 -4.29 5.66 -0.42
C ARG A 51 -3.87 5.92 1.02
N GLN A 52 -4.82 6.24 1.90
CA GLN A 52 -4.57 6.33 3.35
C GLN A 52 -4.17 4.95 3.91
N LEU A 53 -4.88 3.89 3.54
CA LEU A 53 -4.51 2.52 3.93
C LEU A 53 -3.09 2.16 3.44
N TYR A 54 -2.76 2.50 2.19
CA TYR A 54 -1.41 2.34 1.64
C TYR A 54 -0.37 3.07 2.49
N PHE A 55 -0.64 4.34 2.83
CA PHE A 55 0.27 5.16 3.61
C PHE A 55 0.49 4.58 5.02
N ILE A 56 -0.55 4.09 5.68
CA ILE A 56 -0.43 3.46 7.00
C ILE A 56 0.46 2.21 6.93
N VAL A 57 0.20 1.30 5.98
CA VAL A 57 1.02 0.09 5.80
C VAL A 57 2.46 0.45 5.40
N GLN A 58 2.66 1.55 4.67
CA GLN A 58 3.98 2.06 4.34
C GLN A 58 4.74 2.48 5.60
N LEU A 59 4.08 3.14 6.57
CA LEU A 59 4.71 3.47 7.85
C LEU A 59 5.14 2.20 8.60
N MET A 60 4.31 1.16 8.59
CA MET A 60 4.63 -0.13 9.20
C MET A 60 5.83 -0.81 8.53
N LEU A 61 5.97 -0.70 7.21
CA LEU A 61 7.13 -1.19 6.47
C LEU A 61 8.39 -0.39 6.78
N MET A 62 8.28 0.94 6.86
CA MET A 62 9.41 1.83 7.08
C MET A 62 10.01 1.70 8.48
N ASN A 63 9.19 1.43 9.50
CA ASN A 63 9.66 1.28 10.88
C ASN A 63 9.16 -0.04 11.50
N PRO A 64 9.70 -1.19 11.07
CA PRO A 64 9.18 -2.50 11.49
C PRO A 64 9.41 -2.80 12.98
N THR A 65 10.31 -2.07 13.66
CA THR A 65 10.55 -2.23 15.10
C THR A 65 9.61 -1.42 15.99
N ASP A 66 8.86 -0.48 15.41
CA ASP A 66 7.92 0.38 16.13
C ASP A 66 6.63 0.58 15.32
N VAL A 67 5.84 -0.48 15.21
CA VAL A 67 4.61 -0.51 14.40
C VAL A 67 3.34 -0.32 15.23
N ARG A 68 3.41 -0.15 16.55
CA ARG A 68 2.24 -0.22 17.44
C ARG A 68 1.15 0.77 17.04
N ASP A 69 1.50 2.04 16.95
CA ASP A 69 0.54 3.11 16.65
C ASP A 69 0.01 2.99 15.21
N ALA A 70 0.89 2.65 14.26
CA ALA A 70 0.51 2.42 12.87
C ALA A 70 -0.41 1.19 12.72
N SER A 71 -0.21 0.14 13.51
CA SER A 71 -1.07 -1.06 13.51
C SER A 71 -2.46 -0.76 14.09
N ALA A 72 -2.52 0.05 15.16
CA ALA A 72 -3.79 0.48 15.72
C ALA A 72 -4.57 1.36 14.72
N LEU A 73 -3.87 2.28 14.05
CA LEU A 73 -4.44 3.11 12.99
C LEU A 73 -4.90 2.28 11.79
N TYR A 74 -4.12 1.27 11.40
CA TYR A 74 -4.47 0.31 10.35
C TYR A 74 -5.78 -0.40 10.69
N GLY A 75 -5.89 -1.00 11.89
CA GLY A 75 -7.09 -1.73 12.30
C GLY A 75 -8.35 -0.87 12.29
N GLN A 76 -8.25 0.39 12.74
CA GLN A 76 -9.36 1.34 12.70
C GLN A 76 -9.77 1.69 11.26
N HIS A 77 -8.80 2.02 10.40
CA HIS A 77 -9.07 2.35 9.00
C HIS A 77 -9.62 1.18 8.19
N HIS A 78 -9.05 -0.02 8.39
CA HIS A 78 -9.48 -1.23 7.71
C HIS A 78 -10.92 -1.60 8.11
N ALA A 79 -11.22 -1.61 9.41
CA ALA A 79 -12.57 -1.88 9.89
C ALA A 79 -13.61 -0.88 9.34
N ALA A 80 -13.25 0.41 9.28
CA ALA A 80 -14.09 1.44 8.69
C ALA A 80 -14.36 1.19 7.19
N LEU A 81 -13.32 0.83 6.42
CA LEU A 81 -13.44 0.48 5.00
C LEU A 81 -14.36 -0.72 4.77
N VAL A 82 -14.19 -1.79 5.56
CA VAL A 82 -15.03 -2.99 5.47
C VAL A 82 -16.48 -2.68 5.81
N ALA A 83 -16.73 -1.82 6.80
CA ALA A 83 -18.08 -1.48 7.24
C ALA A 83 -18.89 -0.68 6.22
N VAL A 84 -18.24 0.10 5.34
CA VAL A 84 -18.92 1.02 4.41
C VAL A 84 -18.87 0.55 2.95
N CYS A 85 -18.04 -0.44 2.63
CA CYS A 85 -17.85 -0.86 1.24
C CYS A 85 -18.85 -1.96 0.83
N GLU A 86 -19.54 -1.73 -0.28
CA GLU A 86 -20.49 -2.71 -0.85
C GLU A 86 -19.89 -3.50 -2.03
N SER A 87 -18.77 -3.03 -2.58
CA SER A 87 -18.11 -3.71 -3.70
C SER A 87 -17.46 -5.01 -3.23
N ARG A 88 -17.94 -6.14 -3.75
CA ARG A 88 -17.39 -7.46 -3.44
C ARG A 88 -15.91 -7.56 -3.80
N GLU A 89 -15.50 -6.98 -4.94
CA GLU A 89 -14.08 -6.97 -5.35
C GLU A 89 -13.21 -6.23 -4.33
N MET A 90 -13.70 -5.10 -3.81
CA MET A 90 -12.99 -4.33 -2.77
C MET A 90 -12.94 -5.11 -1.45
N LEU A 91 -14.05 -5.71 -1.03
CA LEU A 91 -14.11 -6.51 0.21
C LEU A 91 -13.16 -7.71 0.16
N ASP A 92 -13.17 -8.49 -0.94
CA ASP A 92 -12.24 -9.61 -1.14
C ASP A 92 -10.78 -9.11 -1.14
N GLY A 93 -10.55 -7.93 -1.70
CA GLY A 93 -9.28 -7.22 -1.64
C GLY A 93 -8.84 -6.88 -0.21
N LEU A 94 -9.74 -6.31 0.59
CA LEU A 94 -9.47 -5.92 1.98
C LEU A 94 -9.18 -7.11 2.89
N VAL A 95 -9.87 -8.25 2.70
CA VAL A 95 -9.57 -9.50 3.43
C VAL A 95 -8.16 -9.98 3.12
N ALA A 96 -7.80 -10.06 1.83
CA ALA A 96 -6.45 -10.47 1.43
C ALA A 96 -5.36 -9.53 1.94
N ILE A 97 -5.65 -8.22 2.03
CA ILE A 97 -4.71 -7.23 2.60
C ILE A 97 -4.51 -7.48 4.10
N ASP A 98 -5.58 -7.75 4.85
CA ASP A 98 -5.52 -8.02 6.29
C ASP A 98 -4.68 -9.26 6.61
N GLU A 99 -4.86 -10.34 5.83
CA GLU A 99 -4.03 -11.55 5.95
C GLU A 99 -2.53 -11.26 5.73
N LEU A 100 -2.20 -10.44 4.72
CA LEU A 100 -0.81 -10.06 4.43
C LEU A 100 -0.22 -9.17 5.53
N VAL A 101 -1.00 -8.24 6.07
CA VAL A 101 -0.57 -7.36 7.17
C VAL A 101 -0.37 -8.16 8.46
N GLY A 102 -1.29 -9.05 8.81
CA GLY A 102 -1.17 -9.96 9.94
C GLY A 102 0.04 -10.89 9.85
N ALA A 103 0.42 -11.28 8.62
CA ALA A 103 1.63 -12.06 8.35
C ALA A 103 2.92 -11.21 8.24
N THR A 104 2.86 -9.90 8.53
CA THR A 104 3.97 -8.93 8.38
C THR A 104 4.55 -8.80 6.95
N ARG A 105 3.79 -9.25 5.94
CA ARG A 105 4.16 -9.18 4.51
C ARG A 105 3.79 -7.81 3.92
N TYR A 106 4.23 -6.73 4.56
CA TYR A 106 3.79 -5.36 4.24
C TYR A 106 4.06 -4.96 2.79
N PHE A 107 5.17 -5.40 2.19
CA PHE A 107 5.47 -5.07 0.79
C PHE A 107 4.44 -5.66 -0.18
N GLU A 108 3.95 -6.87 0.11
CA GLU A 108 2.90 -7.50 -0.69
C GLU A 108 1.55 -6.85 -0.44
N ALA A 109 1.26 -6.50 0.81
CA ALA A 109 0.07 -5.73 1.15
C ALA A 109 0.04 -4.40 0.38
N LEU A 110 1.15 -3.65 0.32
CA LEU A 110 1.25 -2.41 -0.46
C LEU A 110 0.98 -2.62 -1.95
N LYS A 111 1.52 -3.70 -2.55
CA LYS A 111 1.22 -4.05 -3.95
C LYS A 111 -0.27 -4.32 -4.14
N ARG A 112 -0.89 -5.07 -3.23
CA ARG A 112 -2.31 -5.42 -3.30
C ARG A 112 -3.20 -4.19 -3.14
N ILE A 113 -2.90 -3.31 -2.19
CA ILE A 113 -3.60 -2.03 -1.99
C ILE A 113 -3.52 -1.18 -3.26
N ARG A 114 -2.33 -1.04 -3.86
CA ARG A 114 -2.15 -0.24 -5.08
C ARG A 114 -2.93 -0.80 -6.27
N ALA A 115 -3.11 -2.11 -6.34
CA ALA A 115 -3.93 -2.76 -7.37
C ALA A 115 -5.43 -2.46 -7.22
N LEU A 116 -5.89 -2.05 -6.03
CA LEU A 116 -7.29 -1.68 -5.78
C LEU A 116 -7.57 -0.19 -6.00
N PHE A 117 -6.56 0.64 -6.27
CA PHE A 117 -6.78 2.07 -6.57
C PHE A 117 -7.73 2.31 -7.75
N PRO A 118 -7.66 1.55 -8.86
CA PRO A 118 -8.63 1.71 -9.95
C PRO A 118 -10.05 1.32 -9.54
N VAL A 119 -10.21 0.31 -8.68
CA VAL A 119 -11.51 -0.14 -8.16
C VAL A 119 -12.12 0.94 -7.29
N GLU A 120 -11.35 1.49 -6.35
CA GLU A 120 -11.78 2.63 -5.54
C GLU A 120 -12.16 3.82 -6.42
N GLN A 121 -11.35 4.13 -7.44
CA GLN A 121 -11.63 5.23 -8.35
C GLN A 121 -12.94 5.02 -9.11
N ALA A 122 -13.25 3.80 -9.55
CA ALA A 122 -14.51 3.48 -10.22
C ALA A 122 -15.72 3.65 -9.28
N ILE A 123 -15.59 3.22 -8.02
CA ILE A 123 -16.61 3.41 -6.98
C ILE A 123 -16.85 4.91 -6.74
N LEU A 124 -15.79 5.69 -6.55
CA LEU A 124 -15.87 7.13 -6.32
C LEU A 124 -16.41 7.91 -7.52
N ALA A 125 -16.18 7.42 -8.74
CA ALA A 125 -16.73 7.98 -9.97
C ALA A 125 -18.23 7.69 -10.17
N GLY A 126 -18.86 6.91 -9.29
CA GLY A 126 -20.28 6.57 -9.39
C GLY A 126 -20.59 5.55 -10.49
N VAL A 127 -19.59 4.80 -10.98
CA VAL A 127 -19.83 3.69 -11.91
C VAL A 127 -20.30 2.47 -11.12
N ALA A 128 -21.44 2.62 -10.45
CA ALA A 128 -22.26 1.47 -10.08
C ALA A 128 -22.82 0.93 -11.39
N THR A 129 -22.53 -0.33 -11.68
CA THR A 129 -23.06 -1.05 -12.83
C THR A 129 -24.59 -0.93 -12.83
N ASP A 130 -25.15 -0.11 -13.73
CA ASP A 130 -26.56 -0.16 -14.09
C ASP A 130 -26.85 -1.57 -14.58
N ILE A 131 -27.51 -2.36 -13.74
CA ILE A 131 -28.16 -3.59 -14.18
C ILE A 131 -29.46 -3.12 -14.84
N PRO A 132 -29.68 -3.35 -16.15
CA PRO A 132 -30.96 -3.01 -16.76
C PRO A 132 -32.02 -3.92 -16.12
N PHE A 133 -32.89 -3.33 -15.30
CA PHE A 133 -34.14 -3.96 -14.93
C PHE A 133 -35.05 -3.92 -16.16
N GLU A 134 -35.05 -5.01 -16.94
CA GLU A 134 -36.12 -5.26 -17.92
C GLU A 134 -37.44 -5.43 -17.16
N ALA A 135 -38.23 -4.37 -17.14
CA ALA A 135 -39.63 -4.43 -16.76
C ALA A 135 -40.45 -5.00 -17.93
N ALA A 136 -41.23 -6.03 -17.61
CA ALA A 136 -42.17 -6.75 -18.46
C ALA A 136 -43.32 -5.87 -19.01
#